data_AF-A0A661FJR6-F1
#
_entry.id   AF-A0A661FJR6-F1
#
_cell.length_a   1.000
_cell.length_b   1.000
_cell.length_c   1.000
_cell.angle_alpha   90.00
_cell.angle_beta   90.00
_cell.angle_gamma   90.00
#
_symmetry.space_group_name_H-M   'P 1'
#
loop_
_entity.id
_entity.type
_entity.pdbx_description
1 polymer ?
#
loop_
_entity_poly.entity_id
_entity_poly.type
_entity_poly.pdbx_seq_one_letter_code
_entity_poly.pdbx_strand_id
1 'polypeptide(L)'
;MAKTQSLQGVGVLVTRPKTQAEALSKLIKAAGGHAIIFPTLIINETHNRQKALSTLHKIASHDWLFFVSANAVHYAAKLLGGTFKTPQQIKIAAVGKATKNALSQYKLLADLTPPHTSSSEALLSQLEGQNMHEKKCMIIRGEGGRETLKQTLQSYGATVSYAEVYRRDCPDSDTGQLVSSWKNGEINYVTATSG
;
A
#
# COMPACT_ATOMS: atom_id res chain seq x y z
N MET A 1 8.23 20.90 -29.71
CA MET A 1 9.16 20.76 -28.57
C MET A 1 9.85 19.41 -28.70
N ALA A 2 11.17 19.37 -28.81
CA ALA A 2 11.92 18.12 -28.99
C ALA A 2 11.72 17.22 -27.77
N LYS A 3 11.27 15.97 -27.98
CA LYS A 3 11.31 14.96 -26.91
C LYS A 3 12.77 14.73 -26.57
N THR A 4 13.20 15.16 -25.39
CA THR A 4 14.49 14.82 -24.82
C THR A 4 14.59 13.29 -24.73
N GLN A 5 15.40 12.67 -25.59
CA GLN A 5 15.74 11.25 -25.53
C GLN A 5 16.79 11.00 -24.44
N SER A 6 16.51 11.46 -23.22
CA SER A 6 17.48 11.44 -22.11
C SER A 6 17.86 10.03 -21.66
N LEU A 7 17.12 9.00 -22.09
CA LEU A 7 17.38 7.59 -21.77
C LEU A 7 17.72 6.76 -23.03
N GLN A 8 18.14 7.37 -24.13
CA GLN A 8 18.49 6.63 -25.34
C GLN A 8 19.54 5.54 -25.06
N GLY A 9 19.23 4.29 -25.40
CA GLY A 9 20.12 3.15 -25.18
C GLY A 9 20.23 2.69 -23.72
N VAL A 10 19.50 3.32 -22.79
CA VAL A 10 19.53 2.99 -21.37
C VAL A 10 18.46 1.95 -21.05
N GLY A 11 18.88 0.82 -20.47
CA GLY A 11 18.00 -0.16 -19.88
C GLY A 11 17.75 0.08 -18.39
N VAL A 12 16.47 0.05 -18.01
CA VAL A 12 16.01 0.31 -16.64
C VAL A 12 15.21 -0.88 -16.14
N LEU A 13 15.70 -1.53 -15.08
CA LEU A 13 15.02 -2.61 -14.38
C LEU A 13 13.93 -2.05 -13.46
N VAL A 14 12.70 -2.47 -13.71
CA VAL A 14 11.49 -2.06 -12.96
C VAL A 14 11.03 -3.21 -12.08
N THR A 15 11.22 -3.07 -10.76
CA THR A 15 10.94 -4.12 -9.77
C THR A 15 9.56 -4.05 -9.11
N ARG A 16 8.78 -3.02 -9.43
CA ARG A 16 7.45 -2.79 -8.85
C ARG A 16 6.45 -3.90 -9.25
N PRO A 17 5.36 -4.10 -8.48
CA PRO A 17 4.26 -4.96 -8.89
C PRO A 17 3.79 -4.63 -10.30
N LYS A 18 3.46 -5.65 -11.10
CA LYS A 18 3.18 -5.54 -12.54
C LYS A 18 2.25 -4.38 -12.91
N THR A 19 1.14 -4.24 -12.19
CA THR A 19 0.14 -3.17 -12.41
C THR A 19 0.68 -1.77 -12.16
N GLN A 20 1.66 -1.61 -11.27
CA GLN A 20 2.31 -0.32 -10.98
C GLN A 20 3.52 -0.08 -11.90
N ALA A 21 4.11 -1.13 -12.46
CA ALA A 21 5.25 -1.03 -13.37
C ALA A 21 4.88 -0.38 -14.70
N GLU A 22 3.66 -0.63 -15.21
CA GLU A 22 3.21 -0.15 -16.53
C GLU A 22 3.33 1.36 -16.73
N ALA A 23 2.93 2.16 -15.73
CA ALA A 23 3.00 3.61 -15.81
C ALA A 23 4.45 4.09 -15.93
N LEU A 24 5.35 3.55 -15.10
CA LEU A 24 6.77 3.88 -15.13
C LEU A 24 7.44 3.40 -16.44
N SER A 25 7.11 2.19 -16.89
CA SER A 25 7.62 1.65 -18.15
C SER A 25 7.22 2.52 -19.36
N LYS A 26 6.01 3.09 -19.37
CA LYS A 26 5.60 4.03 -20.41
C LYS A 26 6.44 5.31 -20.40
N LEU A 27 6.76 5.84 -19.22
CA LEU A 27 7.61 7.03 -19.09
C LEU A 27 9.05 6.76 -19.54
N ILE A 28 9.63 5.62 -19.14
CA ILE A 28 10.98 5.21 -19.59
C ILE A 28 11.05 5.11 -21.11
N LYS A 29 10.07 4.41 -21.72
CA LYS A 29 9.99 4.28 -23.18
C LYS A 29 9.79 5.62 -23.89
N ALA A 30 8.97 6.50 -23.33
CA ALA A 30 8.74 7.84 -23.88
C ALA A 30 10.01 8.71 -23.89
N ALA A 31 10.95 8.47 -22.96
CA ALA A 31 12.25 9.12 -22.89
C ALA A 31 13.36 8.42 -23.70
N GLY A 32 13.02 7.39 -24.50
CA GLY A 32 13.96 6.66 -25.38
C GLY A 32 14.63 5.43 -24.74
N GLY A 33 14.29 5.09 -23.49
CA GLY A 33 14.88 3.96 -22.78
C GLY A 33 14.15 2.64 -22.96
N HIS A 34 14.79 1.55 -22.53
CA HIS A 34 14.23 0.21 -22.49
C HIS A 34 13.83 -0.16 -21.06
N ALA A 35 12.54 -0.43 -20.83
CA ALA A 35 12.05 -0.85 -19.53
C ALA A 35 12.00 -2.38 -19.42
N ILE A 36 12.81 -2.95 -18.52
CA ILE A 36 12.86 -4.38 -18.22
C ILE A 36 11.99 -4.61 -16.99
N ILE A 37 10.82 -5.23 -17.17
CA ILE A 37 9.85 -5.42 -16.09
C ILE A 37 10.14 -6.74 -15.41
N PHE A 38 10.53 -6.69 -14.14
CA PHE A 38 10.78 -7.88 -13.32
C PHE A 38 10.22 -7.65 -11.92
N PRO A 39 8.91 -7.85 -11.70
CA PRO A 39 8.29 -7.62 -10.40
C PRO A 39 8.96 -8.51 -9.34
N THR A 40 9.44 -7.91 -8.25
CA THR A 40 9.98 -8.66 -7.11
C THR A 40 9.00 -8.75 -5.96
N LEU A 41 7.80 -8.18 -6.15
CA LEU A 41 6.73 -8.18 -5.17
C LEU A 41 5.39 -8.30 -5.87
N ILE A 42 4.60 -9.27 -5.44
CA ILE A 42 3.18 -9.39 -5.78
C ILE A 42 2.33 -9.23 -4.53
N ILE A 43 1.09 -8.79 -4.74
CA ILE A 43 0.09 -8.66 -3.70
C ILE A 43 -0.94 -9.76 -3.92
N ASN A 44 -1.10 -10.63 -2.92
CA ASN A 44 -2.05 -11.73 -2.95
C ASN A 44 -3.08 -11.59 -1.82
N GLU A 45 -4.12 -12.41 -1.87
CA GLU A 45 -5.06 -12.52 -0.74
C GLU A 45 -4.33 -13.00 0.51
N THR A 46 -4.79 -12.55 1.69
CA THR A 46 -4.31 -13.08 2.96
C THR A 46 -4.46 -14.61 3.03
N HIS A 47 -3.52 -15.28 3.70
CA HIS A 47 -3.60 -16.70 4.02
C HIS A 47 -4.86 -17.04 4.82
N ASN A 48 -5.29 -16.15 5.73
CA ASN A 48 -6.42 -16.41 6.60
C ASN A 48 -7.61 -15.49 6.28
N ARG A 49 -8.22 -15.74 5.12
CA ARG A 49 -9.40 -15.03 4.63
C ARG A 49 -10.54 -14.99 5.67
N GLN A 50 -10.80 -16.10 6.34
CA GLN A 50 -11.90 -16.21 7.31
C GLN A 50 -11.66 -15.31 8.53
N LYS A 51 -10.44 -15.32 9.09
CA LYS A 51 -10.07 -14.44 10.19
C LYS A 51 -10.18 -12.97 9.77
N ALA A 52 -9.63 -12.61 8.61
CA ALA A 52 -9.70 -11.24 8.10
C ALA A 52 -11.15 -10.76 7.95
N LEU A 53 -12.01 -11.57 7.32
CA LEU A 53 -13.44 -11.26 7.17
C LEU A 53 -14.15 -11.13 8.51
N SER A 54 -13.88 -12.05 9.46
CA SER A 54 -14.46 -12.01 10.80
C SER A 54 -14.07 -10.75 11.58
N THR A 55 -12.84 -10.25 11.39
CA THR A 55 -12.38 -8.99 11.97
C THR A 55 -13.07 -7.80 11.32
N LEU A 56 -13.15 -7.77 9.98
CA LEU A 56 -13.82 -6.69 9.24
C LEU A 56 -15.31 -6.58 9.61
N HIS A 57 -16.00 -7.70 9.89
CA HIS A 57 -17.38 -7.66 10.37
C HIS A 57 -17.55 -7.00 11.75
N LYS A 58 -16.47 -6.80 12.51
CA LYS A 58 -16.48 -6.09 13.80
C LYS A 58 -16.18 -4.59 13.66
N ILE A 59 -16.10 -4.05 12.44
CA ILE A 59 -15.85 -2.62 12.21
C ILE A 59 -16.80 -1.74 13.03
N ALA A 60 -18.08 -2.08 13.12
CA ALA A 60 -19.08 -1.31 13.86
C ALA A 60 -18.79 -1.14 15.36
N SER A 61 -17.90 -1.97 15.94
CA SER A 61 -17.50 -1.86 17.35
C SER A 61 -16.23 -1.03 17.58
N HIS A 62 -15.72 -0.33 16.56
CA HIS A 62 -14.49 0.46 16.61
C HIS A 62 -14.80 1.94 16.46
N ASP A 63 -13.98 2.78 17.10
CA ASP A 63 -14.01 4.24 16.97
C ASP A 63 -13.23 4.71 15.73
N TRP A 64 -12.17 3.98 15.37
CA TRP A 64 -11.24 4.36 14.31
C TRP A 64 -10.86 3.19 13.40
N LEU A 65 -10.77 3.48 12.10
CA LEU A 65 -10.17 2.62 11.08
C LEU A 65 -8.92 3.27 10.49
N PHE A 66 -7.81 2.56 10.52
CA PHE A 66 -6.53 3.00 9.96
C PHE A 66 -6.18 2.19 8.72
N PHE A 67 -6.19 2.82 7.55
CA PHE A 67 -5.76 2.19 6.29
C PHE A 67 -4.31 2.57 5.99
N VAL A 68 -3.44 1.56 6.01
CA VAL A 68 -1.98 1.78 5.82
C VAL A 68 -1.51 1.65 4.37
N SER A 69 -2.43 1.36 3.43
CA SER A 69 -2.13 1.35 2.00
C SER A 69 -3.40 1.36 1.15
N ALA A 70 -3.30 1.74 -0.12
CA ALA A 70 -4.40 1.56 -1.08
C ALA A 70 -4.79 0.08 -1.24
N ASN A 71 -3.81 -0.84 -1.19
CA ASN A 71 -4.08 -2.29 -1.23
C ASN A 71 -4.95 -2.72 -0.04
N ALA A 72 -4.70 -2.20 1.16
CA ALA A 72 -5.54 -2.50 2.33
C ALA A 72 -7.01 -2.14 2.08
N VAL A 73 -7.28 -1.01 1.41
CA VAL A 73 -8.64 -0.60 1.03
C VAL A 73 -9.26 -1.60 0.06
N HIS A 74 -8.57 -1.87 -1.06
CA HIS A 74 -9.11 -2.73 -2.12
C HIS A 74 -9.36 -4.16 -1.66
N TYR A 75 -8.42 -4.74 -0.90
CA TYR A 75 -8.56 -6.12 -0.42
C TYR A 75 -9.59 -6.24 0.71
N ALA A 76 -9.72 -5.24 1.58
CA ALA A 76 -10.81 -5.23 2.56
C ALA A 76 -12.18 -5.14 1.88
N ALA A 77 -12.34 -4.27 0.88
CA ALA A 77 -13.58 -4.21 0.10
C ALA A 77 -13.85 -5.51 -0.68
N LYS A 78 -12.82 -6.14 -1.24
CA LYS A 78 -12.94 -7.46 -1.90
C LYS A 78 -13.43 -8.55 -0.93
N LEU A 79 -12.92 -8.56 0.30
CA LEU A 79 -13.38 -9.48 1.35
C LEU A 79 -14.86 -9.25 1.68
N LEU A 80 -15.30 -7.99 1.71
CA LEU A 80 -16.67 -7.55 1.98
C LEU A 80 -17.59 -7.60 0.74
N GLY A 81 -17.25 -8.39 -0.29
CA GLY A 81 -18.10 -8.59 -1.46
C GLY A 81 -18.10 -7.43 -2.46
N GLY A 82 -17.03 -6.62 -2.50
CA GLY A 82 -16.87 -5.50 -3.43
C GLY A 82 -17.49 -4.18 -2.93
N THR A 83 -18.06 -4.17 -1.73
CA THR A 83 -18.56 -2.95 -1.08
C THR A 83 -17.86 -2.75 0.25
N PHE A 84 -17.77 -1.52 0.71
CA PHE A 84 -17.27 -1.21 2.04
C PHE A 84 -18.18 -0.15 2.64
N LYS A 85 -18.89 -0.49 3.71
CA LYS A 85 -19.74 0.44 4.47
C LYS A 85 -19.24 0.54 5.89
N THR A 86 -19.23 1.76 6.41
CA THR A 86 -18.93 2.05 7.82
C THR A 86 -20.11 2.83 8.40
N PRO A 87 -20.48 2.60 9.68
CA PRO A 87 -21.32 3.53 10.42
C PRO A 87 -20.73 4.95 10.38
N GLN A 88 -21.59 5.98 10.38
CA GLN A 88 -21.16 7.39 10.25
C GLN A 88 -20.30 7.87 11.41
N GLN A 89 -20.42 7.27 12.59
CA GLN A 89 -19.68 7.66 13.78
C GLN A 89 -18.21 7.19 13.79
N ILE A 90 -17.81 6.34 12.84
CA ILE A 90 -16.44 5.80 12.80
C ILE A 90 -15.53 6.75 12.04
N LYS A 91 -14.42 7.14 12.67
CA LYS A 91 -13.39 7.94 12.01
C LYS A 91 -12.46 7.08 11.15
N ILE A 92 -12.12 7.58 9.97
CA ILE A 92 -11.25 6.90 9.00
C ILE A 92 -9.97 7.69 8.81
N ALA A 93 -8.84 7.01 9.04
CA ALA A 93 -7.51 7.52 8.81
C ALA A 93 -6.88 6.82 7.61
N ALA A 94 -6.32 7.60 6.67
CA ALA A 94 -5.57 7.10 5.54
C ALA A 94 -4.11 7.54 5.65
N VAL A 95 -3.17 6.60 5.50
CA VAL A 95 -1.72 6.91 5.63
C VAL A 95 -1.21 7.92 4.60
N GLY A 96 -1.93 8.12 3.48
CA GLY A 96 -1.51 9.03 2.42
C GLY A 96 -2.53 9.19 1.30
N LYS A 97 -2.20 10.08 0.34
CA LYS A 97 -3.10 10.50 -0.75
C LYS A 97 -3.62 9.33 -1.60
N ALA A 98 -2.75 8.37 -1.93
CA ALA A 98 -3.16 7.19 -2.71
C ALA A 98 -4.22 6.35 -1.97
N THR A 99 -4.05 6.18 -0.65
CA THR A 99 -5.02 5.47 0.19
C THR A 99 -6.33 6.23 0.30
N LYS A 100 -6.29 7.57 0.48
CA LYS A 100 -7.48 8.43 0.47
C LYS A 100 -8.25 8.32 -0.86
N ASN A 101 -7.55 8.31 -1.97
CA ASN A 101 -8.16 8.15 -3.30
C ASN A 101 -8.81 6.77 -3.46
N ALA A 102 -8.16 5.71 -2.96
CA ALA A 102 -8.73 4.36 -2.98
C ALA A 102 -10.02 4.26 -2.14
N LEU A 103 -10.06 4.88 -0.96
CA LEU A 103 -11.26 4.94 -0.11
C LEU A 103 -12.45 5.59 -0.85
N SER A 104 -12.18 6.66 -1.61
CA SER A 104 -13.21 7.39 -2.36
C SER A 104 -13.91 6.53 -3.41
N GLN A 105 -13.21 5.52 -3.98
CA GLN A 105 -13.81 4.58 -4.93
C GLN A 105 -14.92 3.72 -4.29
N TYR A 106 -14.86 3.53 -2.97
CA TYR A 106 -15.87 2.82 -2.19
C TYR A 106 -16.82 3.76 -1.45
N LYS A 107 -16.84 5.05 -1.83
CA LYS A 107 -17.66 6.11 -1.20
C LYS A 107 -17.35 6.32 0.30
N LEU A 108 -16.12 5.99 0.70
CA LEU A 108 -15.60 6.30 2.04
C LEU A 108 -14.76 7.57 1.99
N LEU A 109 -14.92 8.42 3.00
CA LEU A 109 -14.13 9.64 3.18
C LEU A 109 -13.14 9.43 4.31
N ALA A 110 -11.89 9.81 4.09
CA ALA A 110 -10.89 9.83 5.16
C ALA A 110 -11.02 11.15 5.94
N ASP A 111 -11.28 11.06 7.24
CA ASP A 111 -11.28 12.18 8.18
C ASP A 111 -9.87 12.70 8.46
N LEU A 112 -8.88 11.79 8.39
CA LEU A 112 -7.48 12.10 8.63
C LEU A 112 -6.62 11.60 7.47
N THR A 113 -5.80 12.47 6.90
CA THR A 113 -4.78 12.09 5.92
C THR A 113 -3.61 13.07 5.99
N PRO A 114 -2.36 12.60 6.14
CA PRO A 114 -1.20 13.48 6.13
C PRO A 114 -1.08 14.23 4.80
N PRO A 115 -0.76 15.54 4.83
CA PRO A 115 -0.78 16.36 3.61
C PRO A 115 0.41 16.09 2.66
N HIS A 116 1.57 15.71 3.20
CA HIS A 116 2.82 15.67 2.44
C HIS A 116 3.48 14.30 2.40
N THR A 117 3.54 13.60 3.53
CA THR A 117 4.31 12.35 3.67
C THR A 117 3.39 11.16 3.91
N SER A 118 3.56 10.10 3.12
CA SER A 118 2.78 8.87 3.27
C SER A 118 3.49 7.88 4.20
N SER A 119 3.42 8.10 5.51
CA SER A 119 4.02 7.20 6.51
C SER A 119 3.19 7.10 7.78
N SER A 120 3.43 6.03 8.57
CA SER A 120 2.77 5.85 9.87
C SER A 120 3.12 6.98 10.84
N GLU A 121 4.35 7.46 10.81
CA GLU A 121 4.87 8.55 11.64
C GLU A 121 4.18 9.87 11.28
N ALA A 122 4.01 10.16 9.99
CA ALA A 122 3.27 11.33 9.53
C ALA A 122 1.79 11.26 9.95
N LEU A 123 1.19 10.07 9.94
CA LEU A 123 -0.17 9.86 10.41
C LEU A 123 -0.29 10.06 11.93
N LEU A 124 0.65 9.52 12.70
CA LEU A 124 0.72 9.69 14.15
C LEU A 124 0.90 11.16 14.54
N SER A 125 1.73 11.91 13.80
CA SER A 125 1.91 13.36 14.04
C SER A 125 0.61 14.15 13.88
N GLN A 126 -0.32 13.68 13.03
CA GLN A 126 -1.65 14.29 12.87
C GLN A 126 -2.66 13.86 13.95
N LEU A 127 -2.33 12.81 14.72
CA LEU A 127 -3.10 12.35 15.87
C LEU A 127 -2.62 12.97 17.17
N GLU A 128 -1.46 13.62 17.19
CA GLU A 128 -0.98 14.34 18.36
C GLU A 128 -2.03 15.36 18.81
N GLY A 129 -2.44 15.27 20.08
CA GLY A 129 -3.51 16.08 20.64
C GLY A 129 -4.93 15.51 20.49
N GLN A 130 -5.14 14.43 19.73
CA GLN A 130 -6.41 13.69 19.77
C GLN A 130 -6.45 12.73 20.94
N ASN A 131 -7.58 12.70 21.65
CA ASN A 131 -7.77 11.76 22.74
C ASN A 131 -8.03 10.34 22.19
N MET A 132 -7.01 9.49 22.30
CA MET A 132 -7.05 8.08 21.93
C MET A 132 -7.30 7.15 23.12
N HIS A 133 -7.44 7.70 24.34
CA HIS A 133 -7.69 6.92 25.54
C HIS A 133 -8.98 6.12 25.42
N GLU A 134 -8.91 4.82 25.72
CA GLU A 134 -10.01 3.84 25.62
C GLU A 134 -10.62 3.66 24.23
N LYS A 135 -10.05 4.27 23.19
CA LYS A 135 -10.54 4.14 21.81
C LYS A 135 -10.21 2.78 21.22
N LYS A 136 -11.18 2.18 20.54
CA LYS A 136 -11.01 0.93 19.79
C LYS A 136 -10.60 1.25 18.36
N CYS A 137 -9.37 0.89 18.02
CA CYS A 137 -8.77 1.15 16.72
C CYS A 137 -8.58 -0.16 15.96
N MET A 138 -8.95 -0.18 14.68
CA MET A 138 -8.63 -1.27 13.78
C MET A 138 -7.64 -0.78 12.73
N ILE A 139 -6.52 -1.48 12.57
CA ILE A 139 -5.57 -1.21 11.49
C ILE A 139 -5.78 -2.25 10.38
N ILE A 140 -6.19 -1.76 9.22
CA ILE A 140 -6.37 -2.55 8.01
C ILE A 140 -5.06 -2.51 7.24
N ARG A 141 -4.39 -3.66 7.14
CA ARG A 141 -3.02 -3.79 6.63
C ARG A 141 -2.81 -5.09 5.85
N GLY A 142 -1.61 -5.23 5.28
CA GLY A 142 -1.13 -6.54 4.82
C GLY A 142 -0.53 -7.33 5.98
N GLU A 143 -0.38 -8.64 5.78
CA GLU A 143 0.30 -9.53 6.71
C GLU A 143 1.72 -9.05 7.05
N GLY A 144 2.02 -9.07 8.35
CA GLY A 144 3.29 -8.61 8.90
C GLY A 144 3.59 -7.13 8.63
N GLY A 145 4.84 -6.71 8.83
CA GLY A 145 5.32 -5.33 8.64
C GLY A 145 5.58 -4.59 9.97
N ARG A 146 5.68 -3.26 9.92
CA ARG A 146 6.02 -2.42 11.08
C ARG A 146 4.92 -2.40 12.13
N GLU A 147 5.31 -2.41 13.39
CA GLU A 147 4.40 -2.34 14.56
C GLU A 147 4.27 -0.93 15.15
N THR A 148 5.05 0.04 14.66
CA THR A 148 5.12 1.42 15.16
C THR A 148 3.74 2.05 15.36
N LEU A 149 2.86 1.97 14.34
CA LEU A 149 1.53 2.58 14.43
C LEU A 149 0.70 1.98 15.58
N LYS A 150 0.72 0.66 15.75
CA LYS A 150 -0.01 0.01 16.84
C LYS A 150 0.59 0.37 18.19
N GLN A 151 1.91 0.28 18.32
CA GLN A 151 2.61 0.56 19.59
C GLN A 151 2.35 1.99 20.05
N THR A 152 2.41 2.97 19.15
CA THR A 152 2.15 4.37 19.49
C THR A 152 0.68 4.62 19.84
N LEU A 153 -0.27 4.06 19.08
CA LEU A 153 -1.69 4.15 19.44
C LEU A 153 -1.98 3.54 20.81
N GLN A 154 -1.36 2.40 21.12
CA GLN A 154 -1.45 1.76 22.44
C GLN A 154 -0.84 2.63 23.54
N SER A 155 0.29 3.31 23.29
CA SER A 155 0.86 4.26 24.25
C SER A 155 -0.03 5.48 24.51
N TYR A 156 -0.93 5.80 23.58
CA TYR A 156 -1.98 6.82 23.78
C TYR A 156 -3.24 6.27 24.48
N GLY A 157 -3.23 5.00 24.91
CA GLY A 157 -4.33 4.36 25.64
C GLY A 157 -5.39 3.69 24.76
N ALA A 158 -5.15 3.54 23.46
CA ALA A 158 -6.09 2.86 22.56
C ALA A 158 -5.96 1.33 22.64
N THR A 159 -7.08 0.63 22.44
CA THR A 159 -7.07 -0.81 22.14
C THR A 159 -6.98 -1.00 20.63
N VAL A 160 -5.97 -1.73 20.16
CA VAL A 160 -5.67 -1.85 18.72
C VAL A 160 -5.80 -3.30 18.24
N SER A 161 -6.57 -3.51 17.17
CA SER A 161 -6.72 -4.78 16.46
C SER A 161 -6.20 -4.70 15.01
N TYR A 162 -5.84 -5.84 14.43
CA TYR A 162 -5.41 -5.93 13.03
C TYR A 162 -6.41 -6.68 12.17
N ALA A 163 -6.72 -6.08 11.02
CA ALA A 163 -7.32 -6.76 9.88
C ALA A 163 -6.23 -6.92 8.80
N GLU A 164 -5.63 -8.10 8.75
CA GLU A 164 -4.64 -8.48 7.71
C GLU A 164 -5.40 -8.98 6.48
N VAL A 165 -5.54 -8.14 5.46
CA VAL A 165 -6.46 -8.40 4.33
C VAL A 165 -5.77 -8.82 3.04
N TYR A 166 -4.45 -8.69 2.98
CA TYR A 166 -3.62 -9.11 1.86
C TYR A 166 -2.26 -9.57 2.36
N ARG A 167 -1.46 -10.19 1.49
CA ARG A 167 -0.05 -10.50 1.75
C ARG A 167 0.85 -10.06 0.62
N ARG A 168 2.14 -10.00 0.92
CA ARG A 168 3.21 -9.67 -0.04
C ARG A 168 4.04 -10.92 -0.22
N ASP A 169 4.11 -11.41 -1.45
CA ASP A 169 4.93 -12.56 -1.81
C ASP A 169 5.98 -12.15 -2.85
N CYS A 170 7.09 -12.87 -2.88
CA CYS A 170 8.04 -12.80 -4.00
C CYS A 170 7.45 -13.61 -5.17
N PRO A 171 7.39 -13.06 -6.39
CA PRO A 171 6.92 -13.81 -7.54
C PRO A 171 7.85 -14.98 -7.85
N ASP A 172 7.27 -16.12 -8.21
CA ASP A 172 8.03 -17.21 -8.81
C ASP A 172 8.28 -16.86 -10.27
N SER A 173 9.37 -16.13 -10.52
CA SER A 173 9.75 -15.63 -11.84
C SER A 173 11.12 -16.17 -12.21
N ASP A 174 11.24 -16.74 -13.41
CA ASP A 174 12.52 -17.20 -13.92
C ASP A 174 13.50 -16.02 -14.03
N THR A 175 14.59 -16.12 -13.28
CA THR A 175 15.65 -15.11 -13.25
C THR A 175 16.64 -15.27 -14.40
N GLY A 176 16.59 -16.36 -15.17
CA GLY A 176 17.55 -16.67 -16.23
C GLY A 176 17.68 -15.55 -17.26
N GLN A 177 16.56 -15.04 -17.77
CA GLN A 177 16.55 -13.93 -18.72
C GLN A 177 17.08 -12.63 -18.09
N LEU A 178 16.75 -12.37 -16.82
CA LEU A 178 17.22 -11.20 -16.09
C LEU A 178 18.74 -11.23 -15.90
N VAL A 179 19.28 -12.37 -15.48
CA VAL A 179 20.72 -12.59 -15.27
C VAL A 179 21.48 -12.44 -16.60
N SER A 180 20.94 -12.97 -17.69
CA SER A 180 21.53 -12.79 -19.03
C SER A 180 21.55 -11.33 -19.45
N SER A 181 20.43 -10.61 -19.29
CA SER A 181 20.34 -9.17 -19.60
C SER A 181 21.34 -8.36 -18.78
N TRP A 182 21.52 -8.71 -17.51
CA TRP A 182 22.52 -8.09 -16.63
C TRP A 182 23.95 -8.31 -17.13
N LYS A 183 24.30 -9.56 -17.45
CA LYS A 183 25.65 -9.92 -17.93
C LYS A 183 25.98 -9.26 -19.27
N ASN A 184 24.98 -9.05 -20.13
CA ASN A 184 25.14 -8.39 -21.42
C ASN A 184 25.24 -6.86 -21.32
N GLY A 185 25.15 -6.27 -20.13
CA GLY A 185 25.20 -4.81 -19.94
C GLY A 185 23.91 -4.09 -20.38
N GLU A 186 22.81 -4.84 -20.55
CA GLU A 186 21.51 -4.31 -20.99
C GLU A 186 20.75 -3.63 -19.83
N ILE A 187 21.20 -3.80 -18.58
CA ILE A 187 20.64 -3.15 -17.39
C ILE A 187 21.63 -2.10 -16.88
N ASN A 188 21.25 -0.82 -16.94
CA ASN A 188 22.09 0.28 -16.47
C ASN A 188 21.58 0.87 -15.14
N TYR A 189 20.27 0.80 -14.90
CA TYR A 189 19.65 1.29 -13.66
C TYR A 189 18.65 0.30 -13.09
N VAL A 190 18.52 0.30 -11.77
CA VAL A 190 17.52 -0.49 -11.04
C VAL A 190 16.65 0.44 -10.21
N THR A 191 15.33 0.22 -10.25
CA THR A 191 14.38 0.94 -9.39
C THR A 191 13.95 0.04 -8.24
N ALA A 192 13.78 0.61 -7.05
CA ALA A 192 13.22 -0.06 -5.87
C ALA A 192 12.31 0.91 -5.12
N THR A 193 11.16 0.45 -4.63
CA THR A 193 10.14 1.32 -4.00
C THR A 193 9.77 0.91 -2.57
N SER A 194 10.44 -0.10 -2.03
CA SER A 194 10.34 -0.54 -0.64
C SER A 194 11.62 -1.30 -0.29
N GLY A 195 12.09 -1.13 0.95
CA GLY A 195 13.11 -1.99 1.56
C GLY A 195 12.52 -3.18 2.30
#